data_AF-A0A3M1ZMK6-F1
#
_entry.id   AF-A0A3M1ZMK6-F1
#
_cell.length_a   1.000
_cell.length_b   1.000
_cell.length_c   1.000
_cell.angle_alpha   90.00
_cell.angle_beta   90.00
_cell.angle_gamma   90.00
#
_symmetry.space_group_name_H-M   'P 1'
#
loop_
_entity.id
_entity.type
_entity.pdbx_description
1 polymer ?
#
loop_
_entity_poly.entity_id
_entity_poly.type
_entity_poly.pdbx_seq_one_letter_code
_entity_poly.pdbx_strand_id
1 'polypeptide(L)'
;MWDELVRRLADRDRLQRLAGAGLVPASLAALVPDTRPEPPERWLLGRLEELGFESGEDLPLLSADDLLPGPLPDPVTDWLDRSFPAEVGVGDARYRAEYDLGRREVTLHLTAGHRREPPSLTFLPPFRGFSVRVQHKNQSWRLR
;
A
#
# COMPACT_ATOMS: atom_id res chain seq x y z
N MET A 1 14.08 -7.84 -3.60
CA MET A 1 13.59 -8.44 -2.34
C MET A 1 13.16 -7.34 -1.37
N TRP A 2 14.03 -6.40 -0.98
CA TRP A 2 13.66 -5.31 -0.07
C TRP A 2 12.42 -4.50 -0.50
N ASP A 3 12.37 -4.06 -1.76
CA ASP A 3 11.20 -3.31 -2.27
C ASP A 3 9.90 -4.12 -2.21
N GLU A 4 9.99 -5.43 -2.44
CA GLU A 4 8.85 -6.35 -2.38
C GLU A 4 8.38 -6.57 -0.94
N LEU A 5 9.32 -6.72 0.00
CA LEU A 5 9.03 -6.77 1.44
C LEU A 5 8.29 -5.50 1.89
N VAL A 6 8.87 -4.34 1.58
CA VAL A 6 8.29 -3.02 1.92
C VAL A 6 6.89 -2.88 1.32
N ARG A 7 6.71 -3.27 0.06
CA ARG A 7 5.42 -3.25 -0.63
C ARG A 7 4.38 -4.13 0.06
N ARG A 8 4.71 -5.40 0.36
CA ARG A 8 3.78 -6.34 1.01
C ARG A 8 3.39 -5.91 2.41
N LEU A 9 4.31 -5.32 3.17
CA LEU A 9 4.02 -4.77 4.50
C LEU A 9 3.18 -3.50 4.40
N ALA A 10 3.46 -2.62 3.43
CA ALA A 10 2.66 -1.42 3.19
C ALA A 10 1.22 -1.75 2.77
N ASP A 11 1.03 -2.76 1.92
CA ASP A 11 -0.30 -3.23 1.49
C ASP A 11 -1.11 -3.77 2.66
N ARG A 12 -0.47 -4.59 3.51
CA ARG A 12 -1.07 -5.07 4.76
C ARG A 12 -1.43 -3.94 5.70
N ASP A 13 -0.51 -3.01 5.95
CA ASP A 13 -0.76 -1.86 6.83
C ASP A 13 -1.92 -1.00 6.32
N ARG A 14 -1.98 -0.76 5.01
CA ARG A 14 -3.10 -0.05 4.39
C ARG A 14 -4.41 -0.81 4.56
N LEU A 15 -4.42 -2.12 4.29
CA LEU A 15 -5.60 -2.96 4.48
C LEU A 15 -6.11 -2.90 5.92
N GLN A 16 -5.20 -3.00 6.90
CA GLN A 16 -5.52 -2.89 8.33
C GLN A 16 -6.14 -1.55 8.68
N ARG A 17 -5.54 -0.46 8.20
CA ARG A 17 -6.06 0.89 8.43
C ARG A 17 -7.47 1.04 7.84
N LEU A 18 -7.70 0.52 6.63
CA LEU A 18 -9.02 0.52 5.99
C LEU A 18 -10.04 -0.34 6.76
N ALA A 19 -9.63 -1.49 7.28
CA ALA A 19 -10.49 -2.36 8.09
C ALA A 19 -10.89 -1.68 9.40
N GLY A 20 -9.93 -1.09 10.12
CA GLY A 20 -10.19 -0.33 11.34
C GLY A 20 -11.07 0.91 11.12
N ALA A 21 -11.08 1.47 9.91
CA ALA A 21 -11.97 2.55 9.50
C ALA A 21 -13.35 2.07 8.99
N GLY A 22 -13.62 0.76 8.96
CA GLY A 22 -14.87 0.18 8.48
C GLY A 22 -15.08 0.34 6.97
N LEU A 23 -14.00 0.47 6.19
CA LEU A 23 -14.03 0.68 4.74
C LEU A 23 -13.88 -0.62 3.94
N VAL A 24 -13.45 -1.70 4.58
CA VAL A 24 -13.37 -3.03 3.97
C VAL A 24 -14.79 -3.63 3.88
N PRO A 25 -15.21 -4.14 2.71
CA PRO A 25 -16.49 -4.84 2.57
C PRO A 25 -16.63 -6.00 3.55
N ALA A 26 -17.82 -6.21 4.08
CA ALA A 26 -18.09 -7.31 5.01
C ALA A 26 -17.69 -8.70 4.44
N SER A 27 -17.82 -8.88 3.12
CA SER A 27 -17.41 -10.11 2.42
C SER A 27 -15.91 -10.38 2.45
N LEU A 28 -15.08 -9.36 2.70
CA LEU A 28 -13.62 -9.45 2.76
C LEU A 28 -13.07 -9.34 4.19
N ALA A 29 -13.89 -8.95 5.17
CA ALA A 29 -13.44 -8.68 6.53
C ALA A 29 -12.74 -9.88 7.18
N ALA A 30 -13.24 -11.11 6.95
CA ALA A 30 -12.64 -12.34 7.46
C ALA A 30 -11.28 -12.70 6.81
N LEU A 31 -10.91 -12.04 5.72
CA LEU A 31 -9.65 -12.24 5.00
C LEU A 31 -8.59 -11.20 5.36
N VAL A 32 -8.96 -10.19 6.17
CA VAL A 32 -8.00 -9.20 6.67
C VAL A 32 -7.19 -9.88 7.78
N PRO A 33 -5.85 -9.82 7.77
CA PRO A 33 -5.06 -10.27 8.91
C PRO A 33 -5.54 -9.58 10.20
N ASP A 34 -5.30 -10.13 11.39
CA ASP A 34 -5.72 -9.45 12.63
C ASP A 34 -4.68 -8.45 13.15
N THR A 35 -3.45 -8.51 12.65
CA THR A 35 -2.33 -7.75 13.19
C THR A 35 -1.82 -6.70 12.20
N ARG A 36 -1.55 -5.51 12.75
CA ARG A 36 -0.81 -4.47 12.03
C ARG A 36 0.64 -4.95 11.83
N PRO A 37 1.18 -4.89 10.60
CA PRO A 37 2.56 -5.27 10.38
C PRO A 37 3.52 -4.32 11.12
N GLU A 38 4.62 -4.87 11.62
CA GLU A 38 5.73 -4.09 12.15
C GLU A 38 6.50 -3.38 11.01
N PRO A 39 7.35 -2.39 11.33
CA PRO A 39 8.26 -1.80 10.36
C PRO A 39 9.13 -2.85 9.67
N PRO A 40 9.50 -2.68 8.38
CA PRO A 40 10.19 -3.70 7.58
C PRO A 40 11.43 -4.29 8.25
N GLU A 41 12.27 -3.47 8.87
CA GLU A 41 13.49 -3.89 9.55
C GLU A 41 13.16 -4.79 10.74
N ARG A 42 12.16 -4.42 11.53
CA ARG A 42 11.74 -5.16 12.73
C ARG A 42 11.04 -6.46 12.36
N TRP A 43 10.17 -6.43 11.36
CA TRP A 43 9.53 -7.62 10.82
C TRP A 43 10.58 -8.61 10.29
N LEU A 44 11.58 -8.14 9.54
CA LEU A 44 12.63 -8.99 8.98
C LEU A 44 13.49 -9.63 10.08
N LEU A 45 13.85 -8.87 11.11
CA LEU A 45 14.58 -9.40 12.26
C LEU A 45 13.79 -10.49 12.98
N GLY A 46 12.52 -10.23 13.30
CA GLY A 46 11.64 -11.24 13.90
C GLY A 46 11.48 -12.47 13.00
N ARG A 47 11.41 -12.27 11.69
CA ARG A 47 11.33 -13.38 10.74
C ARG A 47 12.60 -14.23 10.70
N LEU A 48 13.77 -13.60 10.75
CA LEU A 48 15.05 -14.32 10.84
C LEU A 48 15.15 -15.13 12.14
N GLU A 49 14.72 -14.56 13.26
CA GLU A 49 14.64 -15.27 14.55
C GLU A 49 13.68 -16.47 14.48
N GLU A 50 12.50 -16.32 13.88
CA GLU A 50 11.53 -17.41 13.67
C GLU A 50 12.07 -18.54 12.79
N LEU A 51 12.92 -18.21 11.82
CA LEU A 51 13.56 -19.17 10.93
C LEU A 51 14.78 -19.86 11.58
N GLY A 52 15.16 -19.46 12.80
CA GLY A 52 16.34 -19.98 13.48
C GLY A 52 17.65 -19.53 12.81
N PHE A 53 17.67 -18.35 12.20
CA PHE A 53 18.89 -17.79 11.60
C PHE A 53 19.83 -17.32 12.72
N GLU A 54 21.01 -17.93 12.82
CA GLU A 54 21.97 -17.64 13.89
C GLU A 54 23.20 -16.90 13.35
N SER A 55 23.61 -17.20 12.12
CA SER A 55 24.84 -16.67 11.56
C SER A 55 24.82 -16.55 10.03
N GLY A 56 25.86 -15.91 9.47
CA GLY A 56 26.02 -15.81 8.02
C GLY A 56 26.19 -17.17 7.31
N GLU A 57 26.53 -18.24 8.02
CA GLU A 57 26.61 -19.59 7.46
C GLU A 57 25.23 -20.16 7.08
N ASP A 58 24.16 -19.63 7.67
CA ASP A 58 22.78 -20.03 7.39
C ASP A 58 22.21 -19.34 6.14
N LEU A 59 22.88 -18.30 5.65
CA LEU A 59 22.40 -17.48 4.53
C LEU A 59 22.11 -18.30 3.25
N PRO A 60 22.93 -19.32 2.87
CA PRO A 60 22.64 -20.18 1.73
C PRO A 60 21.39 -21.06 1.89
N LEU A 61 20.89 -21.25 3.11
CA LEU A 61 19.69 -22.04 3.40
C LEU A 61 18.40 -21.24 3.21
N LEU A 62 18.49 -19.91 3.18
CA LEU A 62 17.34 -19.02 3.04
C LEU A 62 16.96 -18.82 1.59
N SER A 63 15.66 -18.90 1.31
CA SER A 63 15.08 -18.43 0.07
C SER A 63 14.55 -17.00 0.21
N ALA A 64 14.34 -16.32 -0.91
CA ALA A 64 13.74 -14.99 -0.90
C ALA A 64 12.30 -15.00 -0.34
N ASP A 65 11.55 -16.08 -0.57
CA ASP A 65 10.16 -16.20 -0.09
C ASP A 65 10.07 -16.38 1.42
N ASP A 66 11.10 -16.94 2.07
CA ASP A 66 11.17 -17.05 3.54
C ASP A 66 11.20 -15.68 4.22
N LEU A 67 11.74 -14.68 3.51
CA LEU A 67 11.94 -13.30 3.95
C LEU A 67 10.85 -12.35 3.45
N LEU A 68 9.73 -12.89 2.97
CA LEU A 68 8.57 -12.13 2.57
C LEU A 68 7.36 -12.52 3.41
N PRO A 69 6.50 -11.57 3.80
CA PRO A 69 5.18 -11.91 4.30
C PRO A 69 4.44 -12.68 3.20
N GLY A 70 3.57 -13.62 3.57
CA GLY A 70 2.76 -14.34 2.59
C GLY A 70 1.98 -13.39 1.65
N PRO A 71 1.50 -13.83 0.50
CA PRO A 71 0.63 -12.98 -0.33
C PRO A 71 -0.68 -12.66 0.43
N LEU A 72 -1.26 -11.48 0.16
CA LEU A 72 -2.66 -11.24 0.51
C LEU A 72 -3.55 -12.10 -0.41
N PRO A 73 -4.71 -12.59 0.06
CA PRO A 73 -5.63 -13.33 -0.81
C PRO A 73 -6.07 -12.51 -2.03
N ASP A 74 -6.18 -13.14 -3.20
CA ASP A 74 -6.49 -12.45 -4.47
C ASP A 74 -7.74 -11.54 -4.39
N PRO A 75 -8.87 -11.94 -3.77
CA PRO A 75 -10.03 -11.07 -3.65
C PRO A 75 -9.76 -9.77 -2.87
N VAL A 76 -8.86 -9.84 -1.88
CA VAL A 76 -8.46 -8.69 -1.07
C VAL A 76 -7.54 -7.79 -1.87
N THR A 77 -6.54 -8.36 -2.55
CA THR A 77 -5.59 -7.63 -3.39
C THR A 77 -6.32 -6.91 -4.53
N ASP A 78 -7.19 -7.61 -5.26
CA ASP A 78 -7.99 -7.03 -6.35
C ASP A 78 -8.86 -5.86 -5.89
N TRP A 79 -9.51 -6.01 -4.74
CA TRP A 79 -10.32 -4.94 -4.17
C TRP A 79 -9.47 -3.74 -3.76
N LEU A 80 -8.32 -3.99 -3.12
CA LEU A 80 -7.39 -2.97 -2.65
C LEU A 80 -6.83 -2.16 -3.82
N ASP A 81 -6.38 -2.83 -4.88
CA ASP A 81 -5.82 -2.20 -6.07
C ASP A 81 -6.86 -1.40 -6.88
N ARG A 82 -8.12 -1.86 -6.90
CA ARG A 82 -9.18 -1.13 -7.62
C ARG A 82 -9.73 0.05 -6.83
N SER A 83 -9.88 -0.11 -5.51
CA SER A 83 -10.63 0.85 -4.68
C SER A 83 -9.72 1.86 -3.98
N PHE A 84 -8.56 1.39 -3.54
CA PHE A 84 -7.60 2.15 -2.74
C PHE A 84 -6.16 1.87 -3.20
N PRO A 85 -5.81 2.01 -4.50
CA PRO A 85 -4.48 1.67 -5.03
C PRO A 85 -3.34 2.44 -4.36
N ALA A 86 -2.14 1.86 -4.40
CA ALA A 86 -0.96 2.46 -3.76
C ALA A 86 -0.35 3.51 -4.69
N GLU A 87 -0.44 3.21 -5.98
CA GLU A 87 -0.02 4.07 -7.06
C GLU A 87 -1.14 4.20 -8.09
N VAL A 88 -1.23 5.37 -8.72
CA VAL A 88 -2.14 5.63 -9.83
C VAL A 88 -1.33 6.05 -11.04
N GLY A 89 -1.50 5.37 -12.16
CA GLY A 89 -0.96 5.78 -13.45
C GLY A 89 -2.00 6.53 -14.27
N VAL A 90 -1.67 7.71 -14.79
CA VAL A 90 -2.51 8.47 -15.73
C VAL A 90 -1.66 9.00 -16.86
N GLY A 91 -1.77 8.39 -18.05
CA GLY A 91 -0.93 8.75 -19.20
C GLY A 91 0.54 8.48 -18.89
N ASP A 92 1.37 9.53 -18.97
CA ASP A 92 2.80 9.50 -18.64
C ASP A 92 3.11 9.75 -17.15
N ALA A 93 2.09 10.10 -16.35
CA ALA A 93 2.26 10.44 -14.95
C ALA A 93 2.01 9.24 -14.03
N ARG A 94 2.82 9.16 -12.96
CA ARG A 94 2.62 8.24 -11.85
C ARG A 94 2.46 9.02 -10.56
N TYR A 95 1.49 8.61 -9.76
CA TYR A 95 1.18 9.21 -8.48
C TYR A 95 1.25 8.17 -7.38
N ARG A 96 1.87 8.50 -6.25
CA ARG A 96 1.72 7.73 -5.00
C ARG A 96 0.49 8.24 -4.25
N ALA A 97 -0.38 7.32 -3.84
CA ALA A 97 -1.56 7.64 -3.04
C ALA A 97 -1.24 7.62 -1.55
N GLU A 98 -1.54 8.71 -0.86
CA GLU A 98 -1.50 8.82 0.59
C GLU A 98 -2.93 9.00 1.12
N TYR A 99 -3.34 8.15 2.06
CA TYR A 99 -4.70 8.14 2.60
C TYR A 99 -4.72 8.67 4.02
N ASP A 100 -5.42 9.79 4.22
CA ASP A 100 -5.85 10.26 5.54
C ASP A 100 -7.27 9.76 5.80
N LEU A 101 -7.37 8.68 6.57
CA LEU A 101 -8.66 8.04 6.88
C LEU A 101 -9.51 8.89 7.84
N GLY A 102 -8.88 9.71 8.69
CA GLY A 102 -9.59 10.59 9.62
C GLY A 102 -10.27 11.74 8.90
N ARG A 103 -9.61 12.32 7.90
CA ARG A 103 -10.15 13.39 7.05
C ARG A 103 -10.96 12.87 5.86
N ARG A 104 -10.89 11.56 5.60
CA ARG A 104 -11.38 10.94 4.36
C ARG A 104 -10.85 11.68 3.14
N GLU A 105 -9.54 11.89 3.10
CA GLU A 105 -8.84 12.56 2.00
C GLU A 105 -7.77 11.63 1.43
N VAL A 106 -7.69 11.51 0.11
CA VAL A 106 -6.56 10.90 -0.58
C VAL A 106 -5.75 11.99 -1.27
N THR A 107 -4.45 12.02 -0.99
CA THR A 107 -3.50 12.90 -1.66
C THR A 107 -2.67 12.08 -2.66
N LEU A 108 -2.74 12.45 -3.93
CA LEU A 108 -1.96 11.87 -5.02
C LEU A 108 -0.71 12.71 -5.24
N HIS A 109 0.44 12.18 -4.81
CA HIS A 109 1.75 12.82 -4.96
C HIS A 109 2.37 12.41 -6.28
N LEU A 110 2.65 13.37 -7.17
CA LEU A 110 3.33 13.07 -8.44
C LEU A 110 4.75 12.52 -8.16
N THR A 111 5.01 11.28 -8.54
CA THR A 111 6.32 10.61 -8.39
C THR A 111 7.08 10.49 -9.71
N ALA A 112 6.39 10.50 -10.85
CA ALA A 112 6.99 10.53 -12.17
C ALA A 112 6.07 11.21 -13.21
N GLY A 113 6.66 11.74 -14.28
CA GLY A 113 5.97 12.48 -15.35
C GLY A 113 6.13 14.00 -15.23
N HIS A 114 5.72 14.74 -16.26
CA HIS A 114 5.96 16.19 -16.37
C HIS A 114 4.66 17.01 -16.43
N ARG A 115 3.55 16.44 -15.95
CA ARG A 115 2.25 17.09 -16.01
C ARG A 115 2.22 18.34 -15.12
N ARG A 116 1.78 19.45 -15.72
CA ARG A 116 1.62 20.75 -15.05
C ARG A 116 0.22 20.96 -14.49
N GLU A 117 -0.73 20.16 -14.94
CA GLU A 117 -2.14 20.20 -14.55
C GLU A 117 -2.55 18.86 -13.95
N PRO A 118 -3.53 18.86 -13.02
CA PRO A 118 -4.00 17.62 -12.44
C PRO A 118 -4.71 16.73 -13.48
N PRO A 119 -4.74 15.40 -13.27
CA PRO A 119 -5.56 14.50 -14.06
C PRO A 119 -7.05 14.79 -13.89
N SER A 120 -7.82 14.50 -14.94
CA SER A 120 -9.28 14.46 -14.83
C SER A 120 -9.70 13.33 -13.89
N LEU A 121 -10.74 13.59 -13.10
CA LEU A 121 -11.34 12.61 -12.19
C LEU A 121 -11.75 11.31 -12.89
N THR A 122 -12.13 11.36 -14.18
CA THR A 122 -12.54 10.18 -14.95
C THR A 122 -11.42 9.15 -15.13
N PHE A 123 -10.16 9.58 -15.06
CA PHE A 123 -8.99 8.70 -15.15
C PHE A 123 -8.50 8.21 -13.79
N LEU A 124 -9.12 8.65 -12.70
CA LEU A 124 -8.75 8.26 -11.36
C LEU A 124 -9.63 7.09 -10.86
N PRO A 125 -9.08 6.26 -9.96
CA PRO A 125 -9.88 5.33 -9.18
C PRO A 125 -11.05 6.04 -8.48
N PRO A 126 -12.12 5.32 -8.17
CA PRO A 126 -13.33 5.94 -7.62
C PRO A 126 -13.10 6.58 -6.25
N PHE A 127 -12.14 6.08 -5.45
CA PHE A 127 -11.82 6.53 -4.09
C PHE A 127 -13.08 6.78 -3.25
N ARG A 128 -14.01 5.83 -3.25
CA ARG A 128 -15.36 6.04 -2.71
C ARG A 128 -15.30 6.51 -1.26
N GLY A 129 -15.99 7.61 -0.97
CA GLY A 129 -16.01 8.22 0.36
C GLY A 129 -14.84 9.16 0.67
N PHE A 130 -13.91 9.40 -0.27
CA PHE A 130 -12.75 10.27 -0.07
C PHE A 130 -12.78 11.53 -0.95
N SER A 131 -12.39 12.68 -0.39
CA SER A 131 -11.93 13.84 -1.16
C SER A 131 -10.61 13.51 -1.87
N VAL A 132 -10.37 14.11 -3.03
CA VAL A 132 -9.16 13.83 -3.82
C VAL A 132 -8.36 15.12 -3.97
N ARG A 133 -7.12 15.09 -3.48
CA ARG A 133 -6.12 16.14 -3.68
C ARG A 133 -5.00 15.61 -4.54
N VAL A 134 -4.48 16.45 -5.42
CA VAL A 134 -3.26 16.18 -6.19
C VAL A 134 -2.20 17.15 -5.70
N GLN A 135 -1.02 16.64 -5.39
CA GLN A 135 0.12 17.44 -4.97
C GLN A 135 1.30 17.26 -5.93
N HIS A 136 1.87 18.38 -6.37
CA HIS A 136 3.06 18.41 -7.19
C HIS A 136 3.96 19.56 -6.71
N LYS A 137 5.09 19.21 -6.11
CA LYS A 137 6.00 20.19 -5.47
C LYS A 137 5.22 21.06 -4.47
N ASN A 138 5.19 22.38 -4.69
CA ASN A 138 4.49 23.35 -3.84
C ASN A 138 3.07 23.65 -4.32
N GLN A 139 2.58 22.95 -5.35
CA GLN A 139 1.23 23.12 -5.88
C GLN A 139 0.32 22.01 -5.35
N SER A 140 -0.90 22.40 -4.99
CA SER A 140 -1.95 21.46 -4.60
C SER A 140 -3.25 21.82 -5.29
N TRP A 141 -3.92 20.81 -5.85
CA TRP A 141 -5.23 20.94 -6.45
C TRP A 141 -6.21 20.04 -5.73
N ARG A 142 -7.33 20.59 -5.31
CA ARG A 142 -8.45 19.80 -4.82
C ARG A 142 -9.40 19.52 -5.97
N LEU A 143 -9.62 18.24 -6.26
CA LEU A 143 -10.50 17.81 -7.35
C LEU A 143 -11.93 17.56 -6.87
N ARG A 144 -12.09 17.17 -5.59
CA ARG A 144 -13.34 17.11 -4.83
C ARG A 144 -13.01 17.12 -3.33
#